data_AF-A0A7K1C8T3-F1
#
_entry.id   AF-A0A7K1C8T3-F1
#
_cell.length_a   1.000
_cell.length_b   1.000
_cell.length_c   1.000
_cell.angle_alpha   90.00
_cell.angle_beta   90.00
_cell.angle_gamma   90.00
#
_symmetry.space_group_name_H-M   'P 1'
#
loop_
_entity.id
_entity.type
_entity.pdbx_description
1 polymer ?
#
loop_
_entity_poly.entity_id
_entity_poly.type
_entity_poly.pdbx_seq_one_letter_code
_entity_poly.pdbx_strand_id
1 'polypeptide(L)'
;MTDRESGDDLRRALSRAWLSRRADVTSMVASAADLSRRIAHGQSTDWTSLRASTHQLVGILGVYRLNDLRALVVAVDEATRVGDDRSDAGVVADRLHDLKDAVERHPGPSATGEDQ
;
A
#
# COMPACT_ATOMS: atom_id res chain seq x y z
N MET A 1 6.55 -2.62 -35.80
CA MET A 1 6.77 -2.46 -34.36
C MET A 1 5.40 -2.44 -33.71
N THR A 2 5.06 -3.51 -33.03
CA THR A 2 3.69 -3.82 -32.58
C THR A 2 3.52 -3.45 -31.11
N ASP A 3 2.31 -3.08 -30.69
CA ASP A 3 1.92 -2.66 -29.33
C ASP A 3 2.44 -3.53 -28.18
N ARG A 4 2.79 -4.79 -28.48
CA ARG A 4 3.37 -5.76 -27.55
C ARG A 4 4.75 -5.33 -27.03
N GLU A 5 5.60 -4.78 -27.90
CA GLU A 5 6.96 -4.33 -27.56
C GLU A 5 6.90 -3.09 -26.63
N SER A 6 6.00 -2.14 -26.94
CA SER A 6 5.72 -0.98 -26.09
C SER A 6 5.18 -1.36 -24.70
N GLY A 7 4.37 -2.43 -24.62
CA GLY A 7 3.85 -2.95 -23.35
C GLY A 7 4.92 -3.60 -22.48
N ASP A 8 5.90 -4.28 -23.08
CA ASP A 8 7.04 -4.86 -22.35
C ASP A 8 7.99 -3.80 -21.81
N ASP A 9 8.23 -2.73 -22.57
CA ASP A 9 9.10 -1.64 -22.13
C ASP A 9 8.48 -0.80 -21.01
N LEU A 10 7.17 -0.52 -21.09
CA LEU A 10 6.45 0.13 -19.99
C LEU A 10 6.51 -0.71 -18.71
N ARG A 11 6.32 -2.03 -18.82
CA ARG A 11 6.42 -2.95 -17.67
C ARG A 11 7.82 -2.93 -17.04
N ARG A 12 8.87 -3.04 -17.84
CA ARG A 12 10.27 -2.95 -17.35
C ARG A 12 10.57 -1.60 -16.70
N ALA A 13 10.04 -0.51 -17.26
CA ALA A 13 10.16 0.81 -16.66
C ALA A 13 9.46 0.88 -15.29
N LEU A 14 8.23 0.36 -15.18
CA LEU A 14 7.48 0.31 -13.92
C LEU A 14 8.15 -0.59 -12.88
N SER A 15 8.69 -1.75 -13.25
CA SER A 15 9.40 -2.63 -12.30
C SER A 15 10.65 -1.96 -11.73
N ARG A 16 11.44 -1.27 -12.57
CA ARG A 16 12.62 -0.51 -12.10
C ARG A 16 12.21 0.66 -11.21
N ALA A 17 11.20 1.42 -11.61
CA ALA A 17 10.67 2.53 -10.84
C ALA A 17 10.08 2.06 -9.49
N TRP A 18 9.44 0.88 -9.45
CA TRP A 18 8.96 0.26 -8.22
C TRP A 18 10.11 -0.09 -7.29
N LEU A 19 11.13 -0.79 -7.78
CA LEU A 19 12.27 -1.19 -6.94
C LEU A 19 12.99 0.01 -6.34
N SER A 20 13.08 1.12 -7.09
CA SER A 20 13.62 2.39 -6.59
C SER A 20 12.76 3.04 -5.50
N ARG A 21 11.44 2.81 -5.50
CA ARG A 21 10.47 3.48 -4.61
C ARG A 21 9.95 2.58 -3.49
N ARG A 22 10.28 1.29 -3.51
CA ARG A 22 9.78 0.28 -2.56
C ARG A 22 10.13 0.63 -1.12
N ALA A 23 11.35 1.14 -0.88
CA ALA A 23 11.79 1.55 0.46
C ALA A 23 10.94 2.70 1.00
N ASP A 24 10.62 3.69 0.15
CA ASP A 24 9.76 4.83 0.53
C ASP A 24 8.35 4.36 0.88
N VAL A 25 7.76 3.47 0.06
CA VAL A 25 6.44 2.90 0.32
C VAL A 25 6.44 2.09 1.63
N THR A 26 7.50 1.31 1.87
CA THR A 26 7.68 0.56 3.14
C THR A 26 7.70 1.51 4.34
N SER A 27 8.42 2.64 4.24
CA SER A 27 8.50 3.66 5.28
C SER A 27 7.15 4.36 5.53
N MET A 28 6.41 4.65 4.46
CA MET A 28 5.06 5.21 4.54
C MET A 28 4.10 4.26 5.27
N VAL A 29 4.13 2.97 4.91
CA VAL A 29 3.30 1.94 5.55
C VAL A 29 3.66 1.82 7.04
N ALA A 30 4.96 1.78 7.37
CA ALA A 30 5.42 1.72 8.76
C ALA A 30 4.96 2.94 9.58
N SER A 31 5.01 4.14 8.98
CA SER A 31 4.58 5.38 9.62
C SER A 31 3.07 5.39 9.89
N ALA A 32 2.26 4.90 8.94
CA ALA A 32 0.83 4.74 9.11
C ALA A 32 0.50 3.71 10.20
N ALA A 33 1.24 2.59 10.25
CA ALA A 33 1.07 1.56 11.28
C ALA A 33 1.36 2.10 12.68
N ASP A 34 2.45 2.88 12.84
CA ASP A 34 2.79 3.54 14.10
C ASP A 34 1.70 4.53 14.53
N LEU A 35 1.23 5.37 13.61
CA LEU A 35 0.15 6.31 13.90
C LEU A 35 -1.13 5.59 14.35
N SER A 36 -1.52 4.53 13.65
CA SER A 36 -2.67 3.70 14.01
C SER A 36 -2.51 3.08 15.39
N ARG A 37 -1.31 2.57 15.73
CA ARG A 37 -1.00 2.03 17.06
C ARG A 37 -1.10 3.09 18.15
N ARG A 38 -0.60 4.30 17.90
CA ARG A 38 -0.74 5.43 18.84
C ARG A 38 -2.21 5.79 19.06
N ILE A 39 -3.04 5.75 18.01
CA ILE A 39 -4.49 5.97 18.13
C ILE A 39 -5.13 4.84 18.97
N ALA A 40 -4.78 3.58 18.72
CA ALA A 40 -5.27 2.44 19.48
C ALA A 40 -4.94 2.54 20.99
N HIS A 41 -3.77 3.07 21.34
CA HIS A 41 -3.37 3.31 22.73
C HIS A 41 -3.88 4.64 23.31
N GLY A 42 -4.67 5.42 22.57
CA GLY A 42 -5.17 6.72 23.01
C GLY A 42 -4.08 7.81 23.14
N GLN A 43 -2.93 7.60 22.49
CA GLN A 43 -1.80 8.53 22.45
C GLN A 43 -1.91 9.53 21.28
N SER A 44 -2.82 9.29 20.33
CA SER A 44 -3.16 10.21 19.24
C SER A 44 -4.65 10.10 18.92
N THR A 45 -5.19 11.13 18.27
CA THR A 45 -6.55 11.17 17.71
C THR A 45 -6.54 11.53 16.22
N ASP A 46 -5.37 11.48 15.58
CA ASP A 46 -5.16 11.96 14.22
C ASP A 46 -5.56 10.91 13.16
N TRP A 47 -6.85 10.61 13.11
CA TRP A 47 -7.47 9.77 12.09
C TRP A 47 -7.37 10.35 10.69
N THR A 48 -7.36 11.69 10.58
CA THR A 48 -7.26 12.40 9.31
C THR A 48 -5.94 12.09 8.61
N SER A 49 -4.81 12.18 9.32
CA SER A 49 -3.50 11.84 8.74
C SER A 49 -3.38 10.35 8.41
N LEU A 50 -3.97 9.48 9.22
CA LEU A 50 -3.99 8.04 8.96
C LEU A 50 -4.78 7.71 7.67
N ARG A 51 -5.98 8.30 7.50
CA ARG A 51 -6.79 8.19 6.29
C ARG A 51 -6.07 8.77 5.08
N ALA A 52 -5.44 9.94 5.21
CA ALA A 52 -4.68 10.53 4.11
C ALA A 52 -3.51 9.63 3.66
N SER A 53 -2.79 9.04 4.62
CA SER A 53 -1.65 8.14 4.34
C SER A 53 -2.10 6.85 3.63
N THR A 54 -3.17 6.23 4.11
CA THR A 54 -3.73 5.00 3.52
C THR A 54 -4.31 5.26 2.13
N HIS A 55 -5.00 6.40 1.94
CA HIS A 55 -5.48 6.81 0.63
C HIS A 55 -4.35 7.04 -0.39
N GLN A 56 -3.27 7.70 0.03
CA GLN A 56 -2.08 7.88 -0.82
C GLN A 56 -1.46 6.54 -1.23
N LEU A 57 -1.41 5.56 -0.32
CA LEU A 57 -0.91 4.21 -0.61
C LEU A 57 -1.77 3.51 -1.68
N VAL A 58 -3.11 3.67 -1.66
CA VAL A 58 -4.00 3.16 -2.72
C VAL A 58 -3.59 3.71 -4.09
N GLY A 59 -3.32 5.01 -4.16
CA GLY A 59 -2.91 5.68 -5.40
C GLY A 59 -1.57 5.17 -5.92
N ILE A 60 -0.55 5.08 -5.05
CA ILE A 60 0.79 4.63 -5.41
C ILE A 60 0.75 3.19 -5.97
N LEU A 61 0.08 2.27 -5.26
CA LEU A 61 0.00 0.87 -5.69
C LEU A 61 -0.79 0.72 -7.01
N GLY A 62 -1.78 1.58 -7.25
CA GLY A 62 -2.47 1.68 -8.53
C GLY A 62 -1.56 2.08 -9.68
N VAL A 63 -0.67 3.06 -9.50
CA VAL A 63 0.30 3.50 -10.52
C VAL A 63 1.22 2.36 -10.94
N TYR A 64 1.67 1.53 -9.99
CA TYR A 64 2.54 0.38 -10.28
C TYR A 64 1.78 -0.89 -10.69
N ARG A 65 0.44 -0.84 -10.82
CA ARG A 65 -0.44 -1.97 -11.15
C ARG A 65 -0.29 -3.17 -10.21
N LEU A 66 -0.02 -2.90 -8.92
CA LEU A 66 0.12 -3.90 -7.87
C LEU A 66 -1.24 -4.19 -7.25
N ASN A 67 -2.11 -4.87 -8.01
CA ASN A 67 -3.53 -5.01 -7.67
C ASN A 67 -3.79 -5.82 -6.40
N ASP A 68 -2.95 -6.81 -6.14
CA ASP A 68 -2.95 -7.62 -4.92
C ASP A 68 -2.69 -6.77 -3.67
N LEU A 69 -1.61 -5.98 -3.68
CA LEU A 69 -1.30 -5.05 -2.60
C LEU A 69 -2.35 -3.94 -2.49
N ARG A 70 -2.82 -3.43 -3.63
CA ARG A 70 -3.85 -2.38 -3.68
C ARG A 70 -5.14 -2.83 -3.02
N ALA A 71 -5.57 -4.08 -3.23
CA ALA A 71 -6.76 -4.62 -2.57
C ALA A 71 -6.63 -4.63 -1.04
N LEU A 72 -5.45 -5.00 -0.53
CA LEU A 72 -5.16 -4.95 0.91
C LEU A 72 -5.25 -3.51 1.44
N VAL A 73 -4.65 -2.54 0.74
CA VAL A 73 -4.69 -1.13 1.18
C VAL A 73 -6.09 -0.54 1.09
N VAL A 74 -6.90 -0.89 0.08
CA VAL A 74 -8.29 -0.42 0.00
C VAL A 74 -9.10 -0.89 1.21
N ALA A 75 -8.90 -2.14 1.66
CA ALA A 75 -9.56 -2.64 2.87
C ALA A 75 -9.09 -1.90 4.14
N VAL A 76 -7.84 -1.42 4.16
CA VAL A 76 -7.31 -0.58 5.24
C VAL A 76 -7.86 0.85 5.16
N ASP A 77 -7.85 1.49 3.98
CA ASP A 77 -8.40 2.84 3.74
C ASP A 77 -9.87 2.89 4.17
N GLU A 78 -10.66 1.88 3.82
CA GLU A 78 -12.06 1.79 4.23
C GLU A 78 -12.21 1.60 5.75
N ALA A 79 -11.36 0.78 6.39
CA ALA A 79 -11.36 0.65 7.85
C ALA A 79 -11.04 1.97 8.56
N THR A 80 -10.14 2.80 8.02
CA THR A 80 -9.88 4.16 8.55
C THR A 80 -11.04 5.13 8.33
N ARG A 81 -12.02 4.77 7.49
CA ARG A 81 -13.19 5.63 7.26
C ARG A 81 -14.35 5.34 8.18
N VAL A 82 -14.50 4.09 8.58
CA VAL A 82 -15.57 3.59 9.43
C VAL A 82 -15.16 3.60 10.90
N GLY A 83 -13.88 3.38 11.18
CA GLY A 83 -13.37 3.33 12.54
C GLY A 83 -13.31 4.71 13.19
N ASP A 84 -14.13 4.89 14.23
CA ASP A 84 -14.07 6.03 15.16
C ASP A 84 -13.62 5.58 16.56
N ASP A 85 -13.29 4.29 16.75
CA ASP A 85 -12.86 3.73 18.02
C ASP A 85 -11.43 3.16 18.01
N ARG A 86 -10.89 2.98 19.22
CA ARG A 86 -9.49 2.53 19.42
C ARG A 86 -9.24 1.08 18.99
N SER A 87 -10.27 0.23 19.03
CA SER A 87 -10.16 -1.18 18.64
C SER A 87 -9.93 -1.30 17.13
N ASP A 88 -10.65 -0.49 16.35
CA ASP A 88 -10.49 -0.42 14.90
C ASP A 88 -9.09 0.06 14.51
N ALA A 89 -8.52 1.01 15.26
CA ALA A 89 -7.14 1.46 15.07
C ALA A 89 -6.10 0.34 15.29
N GLY A 90 -6.36 -0.58 16.23
CA GLY A 90 -5.50 -1.75 16.45
C GLY A 90 -5.51 -2.68 15.22
N VAL A 91 -6.70 -2.99 14.71
CA VAL A 91 -6.87 -3.82 13.50
C VAL A 91 -6.21 -3.18 12.28
N VAL A 92 -6.34 -1.85 12.13
CA VAL A 92 -5.65 -1.10 11.06
C VAL A 92 -4.13 -1.19 11.21
N ALA A 93 -3.59 -1.11 12.43
CA ALA A 93 -2.16 -1.20 12.68
C ALA A 93 -1.60 -2.57 12.28
N ASP A 94 -2.31 -3.65 12.62
CA ASP A 94 -1.91 -5.03 12.30
C ASP A 94 -1.94 -5.27 10.79
N ARG A 95 -3.01 -4.83 10.11
CA ARG A 95 -3.10 -4.94 8.64
C ARG A 95 -2.02 -4.13 7.91
N LEU A 96 -1.66 -2.95 8.43
CA LEU A 96 -0.56 -2.15 7.89
C LEU A 96 0.79 -2.84 8.13
N HIS A 97 0.96 -3.55 9.24
CA HIS A 97 2.17 -4.34 9.46
C HIS A 97 2.27 -5.49 8.45
N ASP A 98 1.18 -6.24 8.22
CA ASP A 98 1.17 -7.32 7.22
C ASP A 98 1.44 -6.78 5.81
N LEU A 99 0.87 -5.61 5.48
CA LEU A 99 1.12 -4.91 4.23
C LEU A 99 2.59 -4.52 4.07
N LYS A 100 3.24 -4.05 5.14
CA LYS A 100 4.67 -3.68 5.11
C LYS A 100 5.50 -4.88 4.65
N ASP A 101 5.27 -6.03 5.28
CA ASP A 101 6.00 -7.26 4.97
C ASP A 101 5.66 -7.77 3.56
N ALA A 102 4.44 -7.55 3.08
CA ALA A 102 4.05 -7.85 1.71
C ALA A 102 4.77 -6.93 0.70
N VAL A 103 4.83 -5.62 0.96
CA VAL A 103 5.54 -4.63 0.12
C VAL A 103 7.03 -4.94 0.05
N GLU A 104 7.69 -5.25 1.17
CA GLU A 104 9.12 -5.58 1.21
C GLU A 104 9.47 -6.81 0.37
N ARG A 105 8.58 -7.80 0.36
CA ARG A 105 8.72 -9.06 -0.40
C ARG A 105 8.24 -8.93 -1.84
N HIS A 106 7.50 -7.88 -2.20
CA HIS A 106 6.89 -7.77 -3.51
C HIS A 106 7.96 -7.53 -4.61
N PRO A 107 8.03 -8.39 -5.64
CA PRO A 107 9.04 -8.30 -6.70
C PRO A 107 8.82 -7.12 -7.66
N GLY A 108 7.65 -6.48 -7.57
CA GLY A 108 7.17 -5.46 -8.50
C GLY A 108 6.17 -6.03 -9.49
N PRO A 109 5.68 -5.23 -10.44
CA PRO A 109 4.76 -5.73 -11.45
C PRO A 109 5.42 -6.89 -12.21
N SER A 110 4.81 -8.08 -12.13
CA SER A 110 5.30 -9.31 -12.77
C SER A 110 5.30 -9.16 -14.30
N ALA A 111 6.33 -9.73 -14.93
CA ALA A 111 6.45 -9.81 -16.39
C ALA A 111 5.52 -10.87 -17.01
N THR A 112 5.00 -11.79 -16.22
CA THR A 112 4.10 -12.86 -16.67
C THR A 112 2.67 -12.34 -16.71
N GLY A 113 2.24 -11.95 -17.91
CA GLY A 113 0.83 -12.03 -18.28
C GLY A 113 0.46 -13.50 -18.38
N GLU A 114 0.05 -14.08 -17.26
CA GLU A 114 -0.86 -15.23 -17.29
C GLU A 114 -2.24 -14.70 -16.93
N ASP A 115 -2.84 -14.00 -17.90
CA ASP A 115 -4.29 -14.01 -18.05
C ASP A 115 -4.66 -15.49 -18.29
N GLN A 116 -5.32 -16.12 -17.31
CA GLN A 116 -6.13 -17.32 -17.54
C GLN A 116 -7.58 -16.88 -17.76
#